data_AF-A0A524KQG9-F1
#
_entry.id   AF-A0A524KQG9-F1
#
_cell.length_a   1.000
_cell.length_b   1.000
_cell.length_c   1.000
_cell.angle_alpha   90.00
_cell.angle_beta   90.00
_cell.angle_gamma   90.00
#
_symmetry.space_group_name_H-M   'P 1'
#
loop_
_entity.id
_entity.type
_entity.pdbx_description
1 polymer ?
#
loop_
_entity_poly.entity_id
_entity_poly.type
_entity_poly.pdbx_seq_one_letter_code
_entity_poly.pdbx_strand_id
1 'polypeptide(L)'
;MTCGSGAYHGAGKVSATLRLALRGDEAFVLGQIDADNQASDHRLRLRLPLGLRDATVRVGAQFGWVDREPGLPRGIRRTALEAPTATAPAHRWVAAARGDRGVALLLPGFFEYEWTRRGDLLLTLLRAVGELSKSGLATRAGHAGWPTPTPEAQCHGLHSVSFAIAPITEDEVAHPDRIERMWEDAFVPIVPWWVRQFAAAPPPARLGVDGICLDGDGLVFSACHPTEDGRGLFLRCYNARETAVAGAWRFGRAPSSASVVRVDGTVIETISPANLLPAIPILVAPGAIHTLRLTFDQ
;
A
#
# COMPACT_ATOMS: atom_id res chain seq x y z
N MET A 1 -6.01 26.00 11.13
CA MET A 1 -6.99 25.53 12.14
C MET A 1 -6.38 25.70 13.52
N THR A 2 -7.16 26.04 14.55
CA THR A 2 -6.72 25.96 15.95
C THR A 2 -6.89 24.52 16.44
N CYS A 3 -5.91 23.98 17.14
CA CYS A 3 -5.86 22.57 17.55
C CYS A 3 -6.67 22.34 18.84
N GLY A 4 -7.74 21.52 18.74
CA GLY A 4 -8.28 20.60 19.77
C GLY A 4 -8.70 21.12 21.17
N SER A 5 -9.95 20.84 21.53
CA SER A 5 -10.54 20.97 22.89
C SER A 5 -10.35 19.69 23.73
N GLY A 6 -9.10 19.34 24.06
CA GLY A 6 -8.75 18.25 24.98
C GLY A 6 -7.98 18.77 26.20
N ALA A 7 -7.80 17.95 27.24
CA ALA A 7 -7.17 18.33 28.53
C ALA A 7 -5.69 18.77 28.43
N TYR A 8 -5.09 18.70 27.24
CA TYR A 8 -3.74 19.16 26.95
C TYR A 8 -3.80 20.11 25.76
N HIS A 9 -3.61 21.40 26.01
CA HIS A 9 -3.53 22.43 24.98
C HIS A 9 -2.09 22.52 24.49
N GLY A 10 -1.80 21.91 23.34
CA GLY A 10 -0.61 22.30 22.57
C GLY A 10 -0.80 23.72 22.04
N ALA A 11 0.03 24.66 22.49
CA ALA A 11 0.11 25.97 21.85
C ALA A 11 0.60 25.79 20.41
N GLY A 12 0.08 26.62 19.49
CA GLY A 12 0.52 26.61 18.10
C GLY A 12 -0.61 26.65 17.08
N LYS A 13 -0.24 26.57 15.81
CA LYS A 13 -1.15 26.60 14.67
C LYS A 13 -0.70 25.58 13.64
N VAL A 14 -1.68 24.92 13.01
CA VAL A 14 -1.44 24.16 11.79
C VAL A 14 -2.09 24.89 10.63
N SER A 15 -1.30 25.17 9.60
CA SER A 15 -1.80 25.63 8.30
C SER A 15 -1.64 24.51 7.29
N ALA A 16 -2.61 24.33 6.41
CA ALA A 16 -2.59 23.27 5.43
C ALA A 16 -3.17 23.73 4.10
N THR A 17 -2.57 23.28 3.00
CA THR A 17 -3.06 23.48 1.64
C THR A 17 -3.38 22.12 1.04
N LEU A 18 -4.62 21.93 0.60
CA LEU A 18 -5.05 20.76 -0.16
C LEU A 18 -5.05 21.10 -1.65
N ARG A 19 -4.33 20.32 -2.44
CA ARG A 19 -4.39 20.34 -3.90
C ARG A 19 -5.03 19.04 -4.37
N LEU A 20 -5.99 19.16 -5.28
CA LEU A 20 -6.63 18.05 -5.96
C LEU A 20 -6.36 18.18 -7.45
N ALA A 21 -6.05 17.07 -8.10
CA ALA A 21 -5.88 16.99 -9.54
C ALA A 21 -6.72 15.84 -10.08
N LEU A 22 -7.47 16.12 -11.14
CA LEU A 22 -8.17 15.14 -11.94
C LEU A 22 -7.59 15.26 -13.35
N ARG A 23 -7.08 14.16 -13.89
CA ARG A 23 -6.62 14.10 -15.28
C ARG A 23 -7.62 13.30 -16.11
N GLY A 24 -7.61 13.52 -17.43
CA GLY A 24 -8.42 12.72 -18.35
C GLY A 24 -8.07 11.25 -18.22
N ASP A 25 -9.08 10.39 -18.29
CA ASP A 25 -8.98 8.92 -18.28
C ASP A 25 -8.44 8.28 -16.98
N GLU A 26 -8.10 9.06 -15.95
CA GLU A 26 -7.75 8.52 -14.63
C GLU A 26 -9.02 8.09 -13.86
N ALA A 27 -9.02 6.89 -13.30
CA ALA A 27 -10.13 6.36 -12.48
C ALA A 27 -10.11 6.90 -11.03
N PHE A 28 -9.27 7.89 -10.73
CA PHE A 28 -9.08 8.44 -9.39
C PHE A 28 -8.78 9.94 -9.41
N VAL A 29 -8.98 10.59 -8.27
CA VAL A 29 -8.54 11.98 -8.01
C VAL A 29 -7.25 11.92 -7.20
N LEU A 30 -6.18 12.53 -7.72
CA LEU A 30 -4.93 12.71 -7.00
C LEU A 30 -5.06 13.86 -6.00
N GLY A 31 -4.55 13.66 -4.80
CA GLY A 31 -4.55 14.65 -3.72
C GLY A 31 -3.18 14.82 -3.10
N GLN A 32 -2.84 16.06 -2.75
CA GLN A 32 -1.67 16.39 -1.95
C GLN A 32 -2.06 17.38 -0.86
N ILE A 33 -1.69 17.08 0.38
CA ILE A 33 -1.81 18.00 1.51
C ILE A 33 -0.43 18.39 1.96
N ASP A 34 -0.12 19.69 1.87
CA ASP A 34 1.05 20.27 2.52
C ASP A 34 0.60 20.94 3.82
N ALA A 35 1.12 20.48 4.95
CA ALA A 35 0.81 20.99 6.28
C ALA A 35 2.06 21.56 6.95
N ASP A 36 2.03 22.84 7.31
CA ASP A 36 3.03 23.46 8.18
C ASP A 36 2.54 23.36 9.63
N ASN A 37 3.19 22.47 10.38
CA ASN A 37 2.88 22.17 11.76
C ASN A 37 3.74 23.03 12.71
N GLN A 38 3.10 23.97 13.40
CA GLN A 38 3.71 24.76 14.48
C GLN A 38 3.04 24.46 15.84
N ALA A 39 2.35 23.32 15.96
CA ALA A 39 1.64 22.90 17.15
C ALA A 39 2.20 21.60 17.72
N SER A 40 2.05 21.42 19.03
CA SER A 40 2.52 20.25 19.76
C SER A 40 1.35 19.38 20.26
N ASP A 41 1.63 18.12 20.59
CA ASP A 41 0.73 17.21 21.30
C ASP A 41 -0.68 17.10 20.70
N HIS A 42 -0.76 16.93 19.38
CA HIS A 42 -2.03 16.86 18.65
C HIS A 42 -2.00 15.77 17.57
N ARG A 43 -3.19 15.46 17.03
CA ARG A 43 -3.34 14.58 15.87
C ARG A 43 -4.15 15.27 14.79
N LEU A 44 -3.54 15.48 13.63
CA LEU A 44 -4.18 16.02 12.44
C LEU A 44 -4.70 14.87 11.56
N ARG A 45 -5.95 14.96 11.12
CA ARG A 45 -6.59 13.93 10.29
C ARG A 45 -7.40 14.53 9.15
N LEU A 46 -7.38 13.86 8.00
CA LEU A 46 -8.32 14.10 6.90
C LEU A 46 -9.54 13.19 7.10
N ARG A 47 -10.75 13.76 6.97
CA ARG A 47 -12.01 13.02 7.05
C ARG A 47 -12.69 12.98 5.70
N LEU A 48 -13.01 11.78 5.22
CA LEU A 48 -13.90 11.55 4.09
C LEU A 48 -15.27 11.15 4.67
N PRO A 49 -16.28 12.05 4.65
CA PRO A 49 -17.59 11.82 5.26
C PRO A 49 -18.50 10.99 4.35
N LEU A 50 -18.16 9.71 4.15
CA LEU A 50 -18.79 8.86 3.13
C LEU A 50 -20.16 8.35 3.58
N GLY A 51 -20.41 8.20 4.88
CA GLY A 51 -21.67 7.64 5.37
C GLY A 51 -21.93 6.19 4.94
N LEU A 52 -20.90 5.43 4.57
CA LEU A 52 -20.97 4.02 4.14
C LEU A 52 -21.11 3.09 5.36
N ARG A 53 -22.24 3.19 6.06
CA ARG A 53 -22.56 2.33 7.21
C ARG A 53 -22.68 0.88 6.76
N ASP A 54 -22.18 -0.01 7.62
CA ASP A 54 -22.25 -1.47 7.44
C ASP A 54 -21.63 -1.98 6.13
N ALA A 55 -20.81 -1.16 5.46
CA ALA A 55 -20.03 -1.57 4.30
C ALA A 55 -18.88 -2.49 4.72
N THR A 56 -18.58 -3.48 3.88
CA THR A 56 -17.38 -4.31 4.03
C THR A 56 -16.15 -3.43 3.81
N VAL A 57 -15.31 -3.32 4.83
CA VAL A 57 -14.05 -2.56 4.76
C VAL A 57 -12.91 -3.53 4.55
N ARG A 58 -12.25 -3.40 3.41
CA ARG A 58 -11.08 -4.16 3.04
C ARG A 58 -9.85 -3.27 3.03
N VAL A 59 -8.73 -3.83 3.45
CA VAL A 59 -7.52 -3.07 3.73
C VAL A 59 -6.33 -3.81 3.17
N GLY A 60 -5.47 -3.12 2.43
CA GLY A 60 -4.22 -3.71 1.97
C GLY A 60 -3.31 -4.08 3.15
N ALA A 61 -2.64 -5.23 3.02
CA ALA A 61 -1.70 -5.78 3.98
C ALA A 61 -0.41 -6.21 3.26
N GLN A 62 0.54 -6.83 3.97
CA GLN A 62 1.71 -7.41 3.31
C GLN A 62 1.28 -8.61 2.44
N PHE A 63 1.45 -8.49 1.12
CA PHE A 63 1.13 -9.54 0.13
C PHE A 63 -0.33 -10.04 0.18
N GLY A 64 -1.28 -9.13 0.44
CA GLY A 64 -2.69 -9.49 0.52
C GLY A 64 -3.52 -8.38 1.13
N TRP A 65 -4.61 -8.78 1.78
CA TRP A 65 -5.57 -7.87 2.37
C TRP A 65 -6.22 -8.48 3.61
N VAL A 66 -6.87 -7.65 4.40
CA VAL A 66 -7.67 -8.05 5.56
C VAL A 66 -8.99 -7.30 5.58
N ASP A 67 -10.04 -7.97 6.06
CA ASP A 67 -11.30 -7.31 6.38
C ASP A 67 -11.25 -6.75 7.80
N ARG A 68 -11.81 -5.55 8.00
CA ARG A 68 -11.84 -4.90 9.32
C ARG A 68 -13.22 -4.39 9.68
N GLU A 69 -13.57 -4.62 10.95
CA GLU A 69 -14.81 -4.10 11.54
C GLU A 69 -14.72 -2.59 11.81
N PRO A 70 -15.81 -1.82 11.58
CA PRO A 70 -15.88 -0.40 11.91
C PRO A 70 -15.74 -0.06 13.41
N GLY A 71 -14.86 0.89 13.70
CA GLY A 71 -14.67 1.49 15.03
C GLY A 71 -14.06 0.55 16.06
N LEU A 72 -14.29 0.84 17.36
CA LEU A 72 -13.77 -0.01 18.44
C LEU A 72 -14.44 -1.39 18.43
N PRO A 73 -13.68 -2.47 18.68
CA PRO A 73 -14.24 -3.80 18.86
C PRO A 73 -15.33 -3.81 19.94
N ARG A 74 -16.43 -4.52 19.69
CA ARG A 74 -17.49 -4.70 20.69
C ARG A 74 -17.03 -5.68 21.77
N GLY A 75 -17.47 -5.48 23.01
CA GLY A 75 -17.28 -6.46 24.09
C GLY A 75 -15.89 -6.51 24.73
N ILE A 76 -14.89 -5.77 24.23
CA ILE A 76 -13.60 -5.63 24.92
C ILE A 76 -13.81 -4.75 26.15
N ARG A 77 -13.78 -5.37 27.34
CA ARG A 77 -13.66 -4.63 28.60
C ARG A 77 -12.34 -3.87 28.54
N ARG A 78 -12.37 -2.55 28.81
CA ARG A 78 -11.14 -1.81 29.10
C ARG A 78 -10.41 -2.60 30.18
N THR A 79 -9.27 -3.18 29.84
CA THR A 79 -8.42 -3.76 30.87
C THR A 79 -7.89 -2.61 31.72
N ALA A 80 -7.50 -2.88 32.96
CA ALA A 80 -6.91 -1.86 33.81
C ALA A 80 -5.59 -1.29 33.23
N LEU A 81 -4.98 -2.00 32.28
CA LEU A 81 -3.69 -1.67 31.68
C LEU A 81 -3.88 -0.88 30.38
N GLU A 82 -4.52 -1.46 29.36
CA GLU A 82 -4.65 -0.84 28.03
C GLU A 82 -6.08 -0.93 27.47
N ALA A 83 -6.51 0.15 26.80
CA ALA A 83 -7.77 0.25 26.09
C ALA A 83 -7.56 0.10 24.58
N PRO A 84 -8.49 -0.59 23.86
CA PRO A 84 -8.40 -0.72 22.41
C PRO A 84 -8.46 0.65 21.74
N THR A 85 -7.76 0.78 20.60
CA THR A 85 -7.86 1.94 19.70
C THR A 85 -8.77 1.64 18.52
N ALA A 86 -9.45 2.66 18.01
CA ALA A 86 -10.27 2.57 16.80
C ALA A 86 -9.42 2.64 15.52
N THR A 87 -8.14 2.99 15.64
CA THR A 87 -7.23 3.09 14.51
C THR A 87 -6.61 1.75 14.13
N ALA A 88 -6.25 1.63 12.86
CA ALA A 88 -5.68 0.45 12.26
C ALA A 88 -4.59 0.85 11.25
N PRO A 89 -3.55 0.02 11.05
CA PRO A 89 -2.65 0.19 9.93
C PRO A 89 -3.30 -0.27 8.63
N ALA A 90 -2.94 0.40 7.54
CA ALA A 90 -3.19 -0.03 6.17
C ALA A 90 -1.88 0.03 5.39
N HIS A 91 -1.72 -0.89 4.45
CA HIS A 91 -0.66 -0.86 3.45
C HIS A 91 -1.28 -0.49 2.11
N ARG A 92 -0.79 0.56 1.47
CA ARG A 92 -1.22 1.07 0.16
C ARG A 92 -2.65 1.60 0.07
N TRP A 93 -3.64 0.92 0.65
CA TRP A 93 -5.03 1.30 0.47
C TRP A 93 -5.99 0.84 1.57
N VAL A 94 -7.10 1.57 1.67
CA VAL A 94 -8.33 1.19 2.41
C VAL A 94 -9.49 1.36 1.45
N ALA A 95 -10.34 0.35 1.33
CA ALA A 95 -11.45 0.34 0.40
C ALA A 95 -12.73 -0.16 1.07
N ALA A 96 -13.86 0.46 0.72
CA ALA A 96 -15.16 -0.02 1.14
C ALA A 96 -16.22 0.43 0.15
N ALA A 97 -17.22 -0.42 -0.05
CA ALA A 97 -18.33 -0.14 -0.95
C ALA A 97 -19.64 -0.71 -0.39
N ARG A 98 -20.75 -0.11 -0.83
CA ARG A 98 -22.09 -0.64 -0.69
C ARG A 98 -22.83 -0.50 -2.02
N GLY A 99 -23.13 -1.61 -2.68
CA GLY A 99 -23.57 -1.66 -4.06
C GLY A 99 -22.59 -0.97 -5.02
N ASP A 100 -23.07 0.04 -5.73
CA ASP A 100 -22.31 0.86 -6.69
C ASP A 100 -21.61 2.07 -6.04
N ARG A 101 -21.78 2.26 -4.73
CA ARG A 101 -21.24 3.40 -4.00
C ARG A 101 -20.10 2.96 -3.08
N GLY A 102 -18.88 3.26 -3.47
CA GLY A 102 -17.70 2.95 -2.67
C GLY A 102 -16.56 3.92 -2.91
N VAL A 103 -15.50 3.72 -2.11
CA VAL A 103 -14.26 4.48 -2.25
C VAL A 103 -13.07 3.58 -1.93
N ALA A 104 -12.00 3.74 -2.70
CA ALA A 104 -10.64 3.37 -2.30
C ALA A 104 -9.84 4.64 -2.00
N LEU A 105 -9.25 4.70 -0.81
CA LEU A 105 -8.21 5.66 -0.49
C LEU A 105 -6.86 4.97 -0.68
N LEU A 106 -6.02 5.51 -1.57
CA LEU A 106 -4.72 4.98 -1.95
C LEU A 106 -3.61 5.92 -1.44
N LEU A 107 -2.52 5.39 -0.88
CA LEU A 107 -1.35 6.16 -0.42
C LEU A 107 -0.05 5.41 -0.73
N PRO A 108 1.05 6.10 -1.06
CA PRO A 108 2.32 5.47 -1.40
C PRO A 108 3.08 4.98 -0.14
N GLY A 109 2.50 4.06 0.63
CA GLY A 109 3.14 3.47 1.80
C GLY A 109 2.17 2.90 2.85
N PHE A 110 2.64 2.81 4.09
CA PHE A 110 1.84 2.42 5.25
C PHE A 110 1.28 3.64 5.96
N PHE A 111 0.03 3.56 6.40
CA PHE A 111 -0.63 4.67 7.09
C PHE A 111 -1.57 4.20 8.18
N GLU A 112 -1.80 5.07 9.17
CA GLU A 112 -2.84 4.87 10.18
C GLU A 112 -4.16 5.45 9.66
N TYR A 113 -5.23 4.66 9.76
CA TYR A 113 -6.58 5.11 9.46
C TYR A 113 -7.57 4.67 10.56
N GLU A 114 -8.78 5.21 10.53
CA GLU A 114 -9.93 4.73 11.28
C GLU A 114 -11.13 4.69 10.34
N TRP A 115 -11.79 3.54 10.24
CA TRP A 115 -13.12 3.45 9.65
C TRP A 115 -14.18 3.56 10.74
N THR A 116 -14.96 4.62 10.72
CA THR A 116 -15.93 4.90 11.79
C THR A 116 -17.20 4.09 11.61
N ARG A 117 -17.95 3.86 12.70
CA ARG A 117 -19.29 3.23 12.63
C ARG A 117 -20.31 4.04 11.82
N ARG A 118 -20.05 5.31 11.57
CA ARG A 118 -20.89 6.14 10.68
C ARG A 118 -20.60 5.87 9.20
N GLY A 119 -19.56 5.10 8.89
CA GLY A 119 -19.11 4.84 7.53
C GLY A 119 -18.24 5.95 6.97
N ASP A 120 -17.55 6.71 7.82
CA ASP A 120 -16.56 7.71 7.40
C ASP A 120 -15.15 7.17 7.55
N LEU A 121 -14.27 7.54 6.62
CA LEU A 121 -12.84 7.22 6.65
C LEU A 121 -12.06 8.39 7.23
N LEU A 122 -11.23 8.13 8.23
CA LEU A 122 -10.31 9.10 8.83
C LEU A 122 -8.88 8.66 8.55
N LEU A 123 -8.14 9.44 7.77
CA LEU A 123 -6.71 9.25 7.53
C LEU A 123 -5.92 10.08 8.54
N THR A 124 -5.00 9.48 9.28
CA THR A 124 -4.05 10.21 10.11
C THR A 124 -2.95 10.80 9.24
N LEU A 125 -2.88 12.13 9.18
CA LEU A 125 -1.87 12.86 8.40
C LEU A 125 -0.60 13.09 9.21
N LEU A 126 -0.77 13.45 10.49
CA LEU A 126 0.32 13.75 11.41
C LEU A 126 -0.12 13.49 12.85
N ARG A 127 0.79 12.96 13.66
CA ARG A 127 0.60 12.76 15.10
C ARG A 127 1.84 13.25 15.84
N ALA A 128 1.72 14.44 16.43
CA ALA A 128 2.76 15.09 17.22
C ALA A 128 2.69 14.62 18.68
N VAL A 129 3.81 14.11 19.21
CA VAL A 129 3.94 13.69 20.62
C VAL A 129 5.26 14.19 21.20
N GLY A 130 5.27 14.57 22.47
CA GLY A 130 6.46 15.12 23.13
C GLY A 130 7.32 14.14 23.91
N GLU A 131 6.84 12.91 24.12
CA GLU A 131 7.50 11.93 25.00
C GLU A 131 7.35 10.49 24.50
N LEU A 132 8.40 9.69 24.68
CA LEU A 132 8.41 8.25 24.36
C LEU A 132 7.42 7.47 25.25
N SER A 133 7.35 7.82 26.54
CA SER A 133 6.47 7.18 27.52
C SER A 133 5.73 8.26 28.29
N LYS A 134 4.57 8.65 27.77
CA LYS A 134 3.68 9.62 28.41
C LYS A 134 2.75 8.91 29.41
N SER A 135 2.55 9.53 30.58
CA SER A 135 1.51 9.13 31.54
C SER A 135 0.24 9.95 31.33
N GLY A 136 -0.87 9.49 31.95
CA GLY A 136 -2.16 10.17 31.83
C GLY A 136 -2.83 10.03 30.46
N LEU A 137 -2.46 9.02 29.68
CA LEU A 137 -3.13 8.72 28.41
C LEU A 137 -4.54 8.16 28.68
N ALA A 138 -5.53 8.60 27.90
CA ALA A 138 -6.88 8.05 27.99
C ALA A 138 -6.91 6.53 27.70
N THR A 139 -5.94 6.03 26.93
CA THR A 139 -5.86 4.63 26.50
C THR A 139 -5.04 3.75 27.43
N ARG A 140 -4.26 4.30 28.37
CA ARG A 140 -3.36 3.52 29.23
C ARG A 140 -3.01 4.28 30.51
N ALA A 141 -3.12 3.61 31.66
CA ALA A 141 -2.70 4.18 32.94
C ALA A 141 -1.16 4.18 33.08
N GLY A 142 -0.61 5.19 33.77
CA GLY A 142 0.82 5.27 34.09
C GLY A 142 1.73 5.36 32.86
N HIS A 143 2.95 4.85 32.98
CA HIS A 143 3.98 4.84 31.93
C HIS A 143 4.14 3.44 31.32
N ALA A 144 4.52 3.36 30.04
CA ALA A 144 4.88 2.09 29.37
C ALA A 144 6.39 1.81 29.42
N GLY A 145 7.18 2.82 29.78
CA GLY A 145 8.63 2.78 29.90
C GLY A 145 9.15 4.07 30.53
N TRP A 146 10.43 4.36 30.39
CA TRP A 146 11.03 5.56 30.99
C TRP A 146 10.51 6.85 30.34
N PRO A 147 9.97 7.81 31.12
CA PRO A 147 9.54 9.10 30.58
C PRO A 147 10.73 9.85 30.00
N THR A 148 10.80 9.89 28.67
CA THR A 148 11.92 10.45 27.92
C THR A 148 11.38 11.50 26.95
N PRO A 149 11.80 12.77 27.05
CA PRO A 149 11.41 13.80 26.09
C PRO A 149 11.88 13.44 24.69
N THR A 150 10.99 13.60 23.72
CA THR A 150 11.23 13.38 22.29
C THR A 150 10.78 14.62 21.52
N PRO A 151 11.48 15.76 21.65
CA PRO A 151 11.03 17.04 21.09
C PRO A 151 10.83 17.00 19.57
N GLU A 152 11.66 16.24 18.84
CA GLU A 152 11.53 16.07 17.39
C GLU A 152 10.29 15.25 16.97
N ALA A 153 9.74 14.42 17.86
CA ALA A 153 8.50 13.68 17.62
C ALA A 153 7.23 14.57 17.67
N GLN A 154 7.40 15.87 17.95
CA GLN A 154 6.34 16.86 17.72
C GLN A 154 6.14 17.15 16.23
N CYS A 155 7.07 16.74 15.38
CA CYS A 155 6.98 16.87 13.92
C CYS A 155 6.70 18.32 13.50
N HIS A 156 7.38 19.31 14.08
CA HIS A 156 7.23 20.70 13.63
C HIS A 156 7.79 20.92 12.22
N GLY A 157 7.29 21.93 11.52
CA GLY A 157 7.69 22.26 10.15
C GLY A 157 6.75 21.69 9.08
N LEU A 158 7.24 21.65 7.83
CA LEU A 158 6.45 21.30 6.66
C LEU A 158 6.40 19.78 6.44
N HIS A 159 5.20 19.26 6.27
CA HIS A 159 4.92 17.86 5.92
C HIS A 159 4.06 17.80 4.68
N SER A 160 4.33 16.83 3.80
CA SER A 160 3.57 16.63 2.58
C SER A 160 3.06 15.20 2.53
N VAL A 161 1.75 15.03 2.30
CA VAL A 161 1.09 13.73 2.18
C VAL A 161 0.36 13.66 0.83
N SER A 162 0.78 12.72 0.00
CA SER A 162 0.13 12.38 -1.27
C SER A 162 -0.83 11.22 -1.09
N PHE A 163 -1.98 11.27 -1.76
CA PHE A 163 -2.98 10.21 -1.76
C PHE A 163 -3.76 10.23 -3.08
N ALA A 164 -4.52 9.18 -3.35
CA ALA A 164 -5.51 9.15 -4.41
C ALA A 164 -6.85 8.66 -3.85
N ILE A 165 -7.95 9.16 -4.40
CA ILE A 165 -9.31 8.73 -4.05
C ILE A 165 -9.97 8.21 -5.32
N ALA A 166 -10.33 6.94 -5.32
CA ALA A 166 -11.05 6.31 -6.42
C ALA A 166 -12.48 5.98 -6.01
N PRO A 167 -13.52 6.37 -6.77
CA PRO A 167 -14.84 5.76 -6.64
C PRO A 167 -14.74 4.30 -7.08
N ILE A 168 -15.31 3.39 -6.29
CA ILE A 168 -15.30 1.94 -6.58
C ILE A 168 -16.65 1.30 -6.23
N THR A 169 -16.83 0.06 -6.66
CA THR A 169 -18.00 -0.78 -6.43
C THR A 169 -17.70 -1.94 -5.48
N GLU A 170 -18.73 -2.64 -5.01
CA GLU A 170 -18.56 -3.89 -4.24
C GLU A 170 -17.79 -4.97 -5.02
N ASP A 171 -17.96 -5.03 -6.35
CA ASP A 171 -17.21 -5.96 -7.20
C ASP A 171 -15.70 -5.66 -7.09
N GLU A 172 -15.31 -4.40 -7.22
CA GLU A 172 -13.89 -4.01 -7.10
C GLU A 172 -13.34 -4.26 -5.69
N VAL A 173 -14.14 -4.08 -4.62
CA VAL A 173 -13.74 -4.48 -3.26
C VAL A 173 -13.51 -6.00 -3.17
N ALA A 174 -14.30 -6.81 -3.87
CA ALA A 174 -14.11 -8.26 -3.98
C ALA A 174 -12.89 -8.66 -4.85
N HIS A 175 -12.33 -7.71 -5.61
CA HIS A 175 -11.23 -7.89 -6.54
C HIS A 175 -10.00 -7.03 -6.18
N PRO A 176 -9.33 -7.31 -5.04
CA PRO A 176 -8.30 -6.41 -4.47
C PRO A 176 -7.06 -6.22 -5.34
N ASP A 177 -6.73 -7.14 -6.26
CA ASP A 177 -5.69 -6.91 -7.28
C ASP A 177 -6.04 -5.76 -8.25
N ARG A 178 -7.33 -5.46 -8.47
CA ARG A 178 -7.74 -4.27 -9.23
C ARG A 178 -7.40 -2.99 -8.46
N ILE A 179 -7.59 -3.00 -7.14
CA ILE A 179 -7.23 -1.87 -6.28
C ILE A 179 -5.70 -1.70 -6.21
N GLU A 180 -4.94 -2.81 -6.17
CA GLU A 180 -3.49 -2.77 -6.28
C GLU A 180 -3.02 -2.19 -7.62
N ARG A 181 -3.66 -2.57 -8.74
CA ARG A 181 -3.37 -1.94 -10.05
C ARG A 181 -3.67 -0.44 -10.05
N MET A 182 -4.81 -0.02 -9.49
CA MET A 182 -5.11 1.42 -9.35
C MET A 182 -4.07 2.14 -8.48
N TRP A 183 -3.53 1.49 -7.45
CA TRP A 183 -2.44 2.04 -6.65
C TRP A 183 -1.15 2.17 -7.47
N GLU A 184 -0.83 1.19 -8.30
CA GLU A 184 0.33 1.25 -9.20
C GLU A 184 0.19 2.40 -10.21
N ASP A 185 -0.97 2.52 -10.87
CA ASP A 185 -1.28 3.60 -11.80
C ASP A 185 -1.16 5.00 -11.14
N ALA A 186 -1.48 5.11 -9.86
CA ALA A 186 -1.41 6.36 -9.12
C ALA A 186 0.01 6.74 -8.67
N PHE A 187 0.86 5.77 -8.32
CA PHE A 187 2.10 6.03 -7.58
C PHE A 187 3.39 5.45 -8.19
N VAL A 188 3.31 4.57 -9.18
CA VAL A 188 4.48 4.07 -9.90
C VAL A 188 4.75 5.02 -11.07
N PRO A 189 5.83 5.82 -11.03
CA PRO A 189 6.07 6.82 -12.06
C PRO A 189 6.50 6.17 -13.38
N ILE A 190 6.04 6.73 -14.49
CA ILE A 190 6.61 6.44 -15.81
C ILE A 190 8.05 7.01 -15.83
N VAL A 191 9.01 6.18 -16.22
CA VAL A 191 10.42 6.58 -16.36
C VAL A 191 10.73 6.82 -17.84
N PRO A 192 10.76 8.08 -18.33
CA PRO A 192 11.04 8.36 -19.73
C PRO A 192 12.55 8.27 -20.01
N TRP A 193 12.92 7.62 -21.11
CA TRP A 193 14.30 7.60 -21.61
C TRP A 193 14.41 8.35 -22.93
N TRP A 194 15.48 9.14 -23.05
CA TRP A 194 15.79 9.92 -24.25
C TRP A 194 17.01 9.34 -24.94
N VAL A 195 16.86 8.86 -26.17
CA VAL A 195 17.97 8.29 -26.95
C VAL A 195 18.35 9.29 -28.06
N ARG A 196 19.55 9.86 -27.98
CA ARG A 196 20.13 10.69 -29.06
C ARG A 196 20.94 9.78 -29.98
N GLN A 197 20.53 9.66 -31.25
CA GLN A 197 21.09 8.76 -32.29
C GLN A 197 20.82 7.26 -32.06
N PHE A 198 19.87 6.72 -32.84
CA PHE A 198 19.46 5.32 -32.88
C PHE A 198 20.51 4.36 -33.49
N ALA A 199 21.69 4.86 -33.89
CA ALA A 199 22.60 4.14 -34.79
C ALA A 199 23.60 3.19 -34.10
N ALA A 200 23.71 3.16 -32.77
CA ALA A 200 24.74 2.36 -32.08
C ALA A 200 24.25 1.52 -30.89
N ALA A 201 22.98 1.65 -30.48
CA ALA A 201 22.38 0.75 -29.50
C ALA A 201 20.97 0.44 -29.98
N PRO A 202 20.58 -0.85 -30.12
CA PRO A 202 19.16 -1.15 -30.22
C PRO A 202 18.44 -0.53 -29.00
N PRO A 203 17.11 -0.31 -29.06
CA PRO A 203 16.31 -0.12 -27.83
C PRO A 203 16.65 -1.25 -26.83
N PRO A 204 16.15 -1.25 -25.59
CA PRO A 204 16.27 -2.43 -24.72
C PRO A 204 15.47 -3.64 -25.29
N ALA A 205 15.81 -4.11 -26.49
CA ALA A 205 15.43 -5.35 -27.14
C ALA A 205 15.90 -6.57 -26.34
N ARG A 206 16.69 -6.37 -25.27
CA ARG A 206 17.14 -7.44 -24.37
C ARG A 206 15.97 -8.20 -23.70
N LEU A 207 14.78 -7.61 -23.64
CA LEU A 207 13.54 -8.25 -23.18
C LEU A 207 12.41 -8.22 -24.23
N GLY A 208 12.71 -7.90 -25.50
CA GLY A 208 11.71 -7.64 -26.55
C GLY A 208 10.89 -6.36 -26.32
N VAL A 209 9.99 -6.03 -27.26
CA VAL A 209 9.13 -4.83 -27.18
C VAL A 209 8.12 -4.88 -26.02
N ASP A 210 7.77 -6.08 -25.56
CA ASP A 210 6.77 -6.30 -24.51
C ASP A 210 7.38 -6.40 -23.09
N GLY A 211 8.70 -6.55 -22.95
CA GLY A 211 9.37 -6.56 -21.65
C GLY A 211 9.05 -7.81 -20.79
N ILE A 212 8.82 -7.61 -19.49
CA ILE A 212 8.39 -8.62 -18.53
C ILE A 212 6.93 -8.33 -18.15
N CYS A 213 6.03 -9.28 -18.40
CA CYS A 213 4.61 -9.14 -18.06
C CYS A 213 4.17 -10.26 -17.13
N LEU A 214 3.17 -9.96 -16.30
CA LEU A 214 2.47 -10.92 -15.48
C LEU A 214 1.01 -10.97 -15.95
N ASP A 215 0.60 -12.11 -16.49
CA ASP A 215 -0.79 -12.39 -16.85
C ASP A 215 -1.47 -13.14 -15.69
N GLY A 216 -2.73 -12.81 -15.42
CA GLY A 216 -3.60 -13.53 -14.45
C GLY A 216 -4.44 -12.58 -13.59
N ASP A 217 -5.77 -12.62 -13.75
CA ASP A 217 -6.70 -11.85 -12.92
C ASP A 217 -6.66 -12.35 -11.47
N GLY A 218 -6.18 -11.51 -10.55
CA GLY A 218 -5.88 -11.90 -9.17
C GLY A 218 -4.39 -11.96 -8.81
N LEU A 219 -3.46 -11.92 -9.78
CA LEU A 219 -2.03 -11.88 -9.49
C LEU A 219 -1.51 -10.44 -9.46
N VAL A 220 -0.67 -10.14 -8.48
CA VAL A 220 -0.05 -8.81 -8.30
C VAL A 220 1.46 -8.93 -8.43
N PHE A 221 2.06 -8.11 -9.30
CA PHE A 221 3.50 -8.06 -9.53
C PHE A 221 4.17 -7.28 -8.39
N SER A 222 4.89 -7.99 -7.51
CA SER A 222 5.44 -7.38 -6.29
C SER A 222 6.93 -7.05 -6.34
N ALA A 223 7.73 -7.71 -7.20
CA ALA A 223 9.15 -7.40 -7.30
C ALA A 223 9.79 -7.96 -8.58
N CYS A 224 10.64 -7.13 -9.19
CA CYS A 224 11.62 -7.51 -10.20
C CYS A 224 12.97 -6.93 -9.79
N HIS A 225 13.96 -7.78 -9.50
CA HIS A 225 15.30 -7.32 -9.13
C HIS A 225 16.36 -8.31 -9.60
N PRO A 226 17.62 -7.86 -9.81
CA PRO A 226 18.71 -8.77 -10.13
C PRO A 226 18.97 -9.76 -8.99
N THR A 227 19.49 -10.92 -9.35
CA THR A 227 20.13 -11.84 -8.41
C THR A 227 21.39 -11.20 -7.82
N GLU A 228 21.83 -11.65 -6.65
CA GLU A 228 23.02 -11.10 -5.97
C GLU A 228 24.30 -11.20 -6.82
N ASP A 229 24.42 -12.25 -7.63
CA ASP A 229 25.53 -12.44 -8.57
C ASP A 229 25.40 -11.60 -9.85
N GLY A 230 24.30 -10.86 -10.04
CA GLY A 230 24.01 -10.03 -11.21
C GLY A 230 23.76 -10.80 -12.50
N ARG A 231 23.64 -12.14 -12.46
CA ARG A 231 23.53 -13.00 -13.65
C ARG A 231 22.10 -13.35 -14.04
N GLY A 232 21.13 -13.04 -13.19
CA GLY A 232 19.73 -13.36 -13.39
C GLY A 232 18.80 -12.34 -12.76
N LEU A 233 17.51 -12.67 -12.80
CA LEU A 233 16.43 -11.87 -12.22
C LEU A 233 15.61 -12.73 -11.26
N PHE A 234 15.19 -12.12 -10.17
CA PHE A 234 14.07 -12.60 -9.37
C PHE A 234 12.80 -11.86 -9.79
N LEU A 235 11.76 -12.63 -10.11
CA LEU A 235 10.41 -12.13 -10.38
C LEU A 235 9.46 -12.68 -9.33
N ARG A 236 8.64 -11.81 -8.73
CA ARG A 236 7.73 -12.22 -7.66
C ARG A 236 6.34 -11.66 -7.86
N CYS A 237 5.36 -12.53 -7.73
CA CYS A 237 3.97 -12.17 -7.63
C CYS A 237 3.34 -12.79 -6.39
N TYR A 238 2.18 -12.29 -6.00
CA TYR A 238 1.31 -12.96 -5.03
C TYR A 238 -0.11 -13.04 -5.57
N ASN A 239 -0.85 -14.04 -5.10
CA ASN A 239 -2.26 -14.17 -5.39
C ASN A 239 -3.09 -13.38 -4.36
N ALA A 240 -3.77 -12.33 -4.83
CA ALA A 240 -4.63 -11.50 -4.01
C ALA A 240 -6.05 -12.07 -3.81
N ARG A 241 -6.34 -13.27 -4.32
CA ARG A 241 -7.65 -13.93 -4.24
C ARG A 241 -7.68 -15.03 -3.20
N GLU A 242 -8.90 -15.41 -2.83
CA GLU A 242 -9.20 -16.55 -1.95
C GLU A 242 -9.27 -17.88 -2.71
N THR A 243 -9.10 -17.85 -4.03
CA THR A 243 -9.08 -19.02 -4.92
C THR A 243 -7.72 -19.15 -5.59
N ALA A 244 -7.36 -20.35 -6.05
CA ALA A 244 -6.17 -20.52 -6.87
C ALA A 244 -6.32 -19.74 -8.19
N VAL A 245 -5.26 -19.05 -8.60
CA VAL A 245 -5.25 -18.23 -9.81
C VAL A 245 -4.22 -18.77 -10.78
N ALA A 246 -4.67 -19.08 -11.99
CA ALA A 246 -3.79 -19.41 -13.10
C ALA A 246 -3.30 -18.13 -13.77
N GLY A 247 -2.05 -18.14 -14.22
CA GLY A 247 -1.43 -17.00 -14.88
C GLY A 247 -0.19 -17.41 -15.64
N ALA A 248 0.58 -16.43 -16.10
CA ALA A 248 1.88 -16.67 -16.72
C ALA A 248 2.82 -15.48 -16.55
N TRP A 249 4.10 -15.76 -16.40
CA TRP A 249 5.14 -14.77 -16.65
C TRP A 249 5.49 -14.77 -18.12
N ARG A 250 5.45 -13.61 -18.77
CA ARG A 250 5.77 -13.45 -20.18
C ARG A 250 6.98 -12.57 -20.37
N PHE A 251 7.73 -12.90 -21.41
CA PHE A 251 9.01 -12.30 -21.73
C PHE A 251 9.09 -12.12 -23.25
N GLY A 252 9.80 -11.11 -23.73
CA GLY A 252 10.04 -10.99 -25.18
C GLY A 252 10.99 -12.05 -25.77
N ARG A 253 11.64 -12.88 -24.92
CA ARG A 253 12.40 -14.06 -25.34
C ARG A 253 12.37 -15.15 -24.27
N ALA A 254 12.60 -16.40 -24.67
CA ALA A 254 12.71 -17.49 -23.72
C ALA A 254 13.91 -17.28 -22.75
N PRO A 255 13.76 -17.55 -21.44
CA PRO A 255 14.88 -17.61 -20.52
C PRO A 255 15.74 -18.85 -20.78
N SER A 256 17.02 -18.78 -20.45
CA SER A 256 17.95 -19.94 -20.55
C SER A 256 17.92 -20.84 -19.32
N SER A 257 17.45 -20.32 -18.19
CA SER A 257 17.10 -21.14 -17.02
C SER A 257 15.95 -20.50 -16.25
N ALA A 258 15.17 -21.34 -15.56
CA ALA A 258 14.10 -20.90 -14.68
C ALA A 258 13.91 -21.87 -13.53
N SER A 259 13.73 -21.33 -12.31
CA SER A 259 13.42 -22.12 -11.12
C SER A 259 12.40 -21.40 -10.26
N VAL A 260 11.45 -22.15 -9.69
CA VAL A 260 10.63 -21.68 -8.58
C VAL A 260 11.48 -21.69 -7.33
N VAL A 261 11.49 -20.57 -6.61
CA VAL A 261 12.34 -20.36 -5.44
C VAL A 261 11.53 -19.83 -4.26
N ARG A 262 12.05 -20.03 -3.05
CA ARG A 262 11.64 -19.28 -1.87
C ARG A 262 12.07 -17.82 -2.01
N VAL A 263 11.56 -16.95 -1.14
CA VAL A 263 11.93 -15.52 -1.10
C VAL A 263 13.42 -15.31 -0.83
N ASP A 264 14.08 -16.24 -0.13
CA ASP A 264 15.53 -16.24 0.12
C ASP A 264 16.38 -16.79 -1.05
N GLY A 265 15.74 -17.16 -2.17
CA GLY A 265 16.41 -17.72 -3.34
C GLY A 265 16.63 -19.24 -3.32
N THR A 266 16.25 -19.94 -2.24
CA THR A 266 16.35 -21.39 -2.17
C THR A 266 15.46 -22.05 -3.21
N VAL A 267 16.02 -22.92 -4.06
CA VAL A 267 15.29 -23.63 -5.11
C VAL A 267 14.27 -24.60 -4.53
N ILE A 268 13.04 -24.50 -5.04
CA ILE A 268 11.93 -25.43 -4.77
C ILE A 268 11.81 -26.41 -5.94
N GLU A 269 11.78 -25.87 -7.16
CA GLU A 269 11.60 -26.63 -8.40
C GLU A 269 12.40 -25.98 -9.52
N THR A 270 13.06 -26.78 -10.36
CA THR A 270 13.68 -26.29 -11.60
C THR A 270 12.80 -26.63 -12.78
N ILE A 271 12.49 -25.62 -13.59
CA ILE A 271 11.66 -25.78 -14.78
C ILE A 271 12.49 -26.48 -15.85
N SER A 272 11.94 -27.56 -16.42
CA SER A 272 12.60 -28.32 -17.48
C SER A 272 12.94 -27.43 -18.68
N PRO A 273 14.12 -27.61 -19.32
CA PRO A 273 14.48 -26.85 -20.52
C PRO A 273 13.44 -26.90 -21.65
N ALA A 274 12.70 -28.01 -21.78
CA ALA A 274 11.63 -28.15 -22.77
C ALA A 274 10.44 -27.19 -22.53
N ASN A 275 10.31 -26.65 -21.32
CA ASN A 275 9.25 -25.74 -20.89
C ASN A 275 9.72 -24.28 -20.75
N LEU A 276 10.98 -23.98 -21.11
CA LEU A 276 11.52 -22.62 -21.14
C LEU A 276 11.03 -21.90 -22.39
N LEU A 277 9.76 -21.54 -22.39
CA LEU A 277 9.13 -20.74 -23.45
C LEU A 277 9.15 -19.25 -23.06
N PRO A 278 8.89 -18.33 -24.01
CA PRO A 278 8.66 -16.91 -23.71
C PRO A 278 7.43 -16.63 -22.82
N ALA A 279 6.72 -17.69 -22.39
CA ALA A 279 5.66 -17.65 -21.40
C ALA A 279 5.82 -18.86 -20.46
N ILE A 280 6.00 -18.60 -19.17
CA ILE A 280 6.05 -19.64 -18.12
C ILE A 280 4.71 -19.62 -17.39
N PRO A 281 3.85 -20.64 -17.59
CA PRO A 281 2.56 -20.72 -16.89
C PRO A 281 2.78 -20.99 -15.39
N ILE A 282 1.91 -20.43 -14.57
CA ILE A 282 1.92 -20.60 -13.12
C ILE A 282 0.50 -20.83 -12.60
N LEU A 283 0.40 -21.60 -11.52
CA LEU A 283 -0.83 -21.74 -10.74
C LEU A 283 -0.50 -21.39 -9.30
N VAL A 284 -1.01 -20.25 -8.82
CA VAL A 284 -0.67 -19.71 -7.50
C VAL A 284 -1.84 -19.96 -6.55
N ALA A 285 -1.56 -20.68 -5.46
CA ALA A 285 -2.56 -20.97 -4.43
C ALA A 285 -3.09 -19.66 -3.78
N PRO A 286 -4.29 -19.69 -3.14
CA PRO A 286 -4.85 -18.52 -2.45
C PRO A 286 -3.85 -17.88 -1.48
N GLY A 287 -3.65 -16.57 -1.57
CA GLY A 287 -2.72 -15.83 -0.70
C GLY A 287 -1.23 -16.23 -0.81
N ALA A 288 -0.87 -17.11 -1.74
CA ALA A 288 0.52 -17.58 -1.86
C ALA A 288 1.39 -16.55 -2.59
N ILE A 289 2.66 -16.51 -2.18
CA ILE A 289 3.72 -15.75 -2.84
C ILE A 289 4.48 -16.71 -3.75
N HIS A 290 4.62 -16.35 -5.02
CA HIS A 290 5.32 -17.14 -6.02
C HIS A 290 6.51 -16.36 -6.57
N THR A 291 7.71 -16.95 -6.47
CA THR A 291 8.96 -16.32 -6.92
C THR A 291 9.66 -17.21 -7.95
N LEU A 292 10.06 -16.63 -9.08
CA LEU A 292 10.93 -17.24 -10.08
C LEU A 292 12.32 -16.63 -10.00
N ARG A 293 13.34 -17.48 -10.13
CA ARG A 293 14.71 -17.07 -10.50
C ARG A 293 14.92 -17.45 -11.97
N LEU A 294 15.33 -16.48 -12.77
CA LEU A 294 15.52 -16.65 -14.22
C LEU A 294 16.91 -16.17 -14.65
N THR A 295 17.44 -16.76 -15.71
CA THR A 295 18.58 -16.21 -16.47
C THR A 295 18.22 -16.09 -17.94
N PHE A 296 18.83 -15.14 -18.63
CA PHE A 296 18.76 -15.04 -20.09
C PHE A 296 20.16 -15.07 -20.65
N ASP A 297 20.35 -15.71 -21.80
CA ASP A 297 21.64 -15.70 -22.48
C ASP A 297 21.98 -14.27 -22.95
N GLN A 298 23.28 -13.95 -22.97
CA GLN A 298 23.75 -12.60 -23.32
C GLN A 298 23.44 -12.21 -24.76
#